data_AF-A0A3F2U2A5-F1
#
_entry.id   AF-A0A3F2U2A5-F1
#
_cell.length_a   1.000
_cell.length_b   1.000
_cell.length_c   1.000
_cell.angle_alpha   90.00
_cell.angle_beta   90.00
_cell.angle_gamma   90.00
#
_symmetry.space_group_name_H-M   'P 1'
#
loop_
_entity.id
_entity.type
_entity.pdbx_description
1 polymer ?
#
loop_
_entity_poly.entity_id
_entity_poly.type
_entity_poly.pdbx_seq_one_letter_code
_entity_poly.pdbx_strand_id
1 'polypeptide(L)'
;MKQDGSIALFHYWNRLRDGRPAPKRTEIEPADIKTLLADTFILERDTRSEAVFRLAGSRLCAAHGRELKGFSFPSLWQDRDRKLVGRLVQGVFESSNVVVIAFEGISNSQRSNPFEMIILPLEGGADNPRCLGAVSAVQKPFWLGADPIVEARIVSVRVVDPDAEPLFLKNRPAIDVPALSPTELPSVQDRGMAGSRRIRHLLVLDGGRD
;
A
#
# COMPACT_ATOMS: atom_id res chain seq x y z
N MET A 1 -2.80 8.58 -9.69
CA MET A 1 -3.08 7.43 -8.80
C MET A 1 -4.56 7.10 -8.91
N LYS A 2 -4.95 5.83 -8.82
CA LYS A 2 -6.36 5.40 -8.89
C LYS A 2 -6.78 4.52 -7.71
N GLN A 3 -5.85 3.85 -7.04
CA GLN A 3 -6.12 2.95 -5.92
C GLN A 3 -6.03 3.68 -4.59
N ASP A 4 -6.93 3.36 -3.67
CA ASP A 4 -6.98 3.96 -2.33
C ASP A 4 -5.68 3.74 -1.57
N GLY A 5 -5.04 2.57 -1.71
CA GLY A 5 -3.76 2.28 -1.06
C GLY A 5 -2.63 3.20 -1.52
N SER A 6 -2.53 3.46 -2.83
CA SER A 6 -1.55 4.37 -3.40
C SER A 6 -1.82 5.84 -3.01
N ILE A 7 -3.09 6.25 -3.02
CA ILE A 7 -3.52 7.60 -2.62
C ILE A 7 -3.22 7.83 -1.13
N ALA A 8 -3.60 6.89 -0.26
CA ALA A 8 -3.39 6.99 1.18
C ALA A 8 -1.89 7.04 1.54
N LEU A 9 -1.07 6.19 0.91
CA LEU A 9 0.38 6.20 1.16
C LEU A 9 1.03 7.50 0.68
N PHE A 10 0.61 8.02 -0.48
CA PHE A 10 1.08 9.32 -0.97
C PHE A 10 0.74 10.46 0.00
N HIS A 11 -0.50 10.54 0.49
CA HIS A 11 -0.90 11.58 1.43
C HIS A 11 -0.12 11.50 2.74
N TYR A 12 0.07 10.29 3.27
CA TYR A 12 0.89 10.07 4.45
C TYR A 12 2.33 10.56 4.24
N TRP A 13 2.97 10.13 3.15
CA TRP A 13 4.32 10.54 2.79
C TRP A 13 4.44 12.06 2.58
N ASN A 14 3.47 12.67 1.89
CA ASN A 14 3.43 14.09 1.60
C ASN A 14 3.23 14.94 2.86
N ARG A 15 2.49 14.42 3.84
CA ARG A 15 2.36 15.05 5.16
C ARG A 15 3.67 15.03 5.92
N LEU A 16 4.41 13.91 5.89
CA LEU A 16 5.69 13.80 6.58
C LEU A 16 6.78 14.66 5.95
N ARG A 17 6.84 14.74 4.62
CA ARG A 17 7.88 15.53 3.96
C ARG A 17 7.77 17.02 4.28
N ASP A 18 6.56 17.52 4.55
CA ASP A 18 6.30 18.90 4.98
C ASP A 18 7.04 19.94 4.11
N GLY A 19 6.87 19.85 2.79
CA GLY A 19 7.53 20.72 1.82
C GLY A 19 9.00 20.38 1.50
N ARG A 20 9.63 19.44 2.23
CA ARG A 20 10.93 18.88 1.83
C ARG A 20 10.79 17.94 0.64
N PRO A 21 11.91 17.63 -0.05
CA PRO A 21 11.89 16.71 -1.17
C PRO A 21 11.45 15.28 -0.78
N ALA A 22 11.85 14.80 0.39
CA ALA A 22 11.42 13.51 0.94
C ALA A 22 11.46 13.54 2.49
N PRO A 23 10.63 12.72 3.17
CA PRO A 23 10.76 12.52 4.61
C PRO A 23 11.89 11.52 4.92
N LYS A 24 12.45 11.60 6.12
CA LYS A 24 13.43 10.63 6.59
C LYS A 24 12.77 9.31 6.88
N ARG A 25 13.51 8.22 6.68
CA ARG A 25 13.04 6.88 7.08
C ARG A 25 12.63 6.81 8.56
N THR A 26 13.31 7.56 9.44
CA THR A 26 13.03 7.58 10.89
C THR A 26 11.70 8.25 11.24
N GLU A 27 11.13 9.04 10.34
CA GLU A 27 9.82 9.69 10.50
C GLU A 27 8.67 8.76 10.12
N ILE A 28 8.96 7.61 9.50
CA ILE A 28 7.94 6.65 9.11
C ILE A 28 7.51 5.85 10.35
N GLU A 29 6.31 6.14 10.85
CA GLU A 29 5.64 5.39 11.92
C GLU A 29 4.70 4.31 11.32
N PRO A 30 5.01 3.01 11.45
CA PRO A 30 4.16 1.94 10.93
C PRO A 30 2.70 1.99 11.41
N ALA A 31 2.45 2.45 12.64
CA ALA A 31 1.11 2.52 13.20
C ALA A 31 0.18 3.45 12.41
N ASP A 32 0.71 4.50 11.80
CA ASP A 32 -0.05 5.48 11.00
C ASP A 32 -0.56 4.90 9.68
N ILE A 33 0.10 3.86 9.16
CA ILE A 33 -0.24 3.17 7.90
C ILE A 33 -0.65 1.72 8.14
N LYS A 34 -1.15 1.37 9.34
CA LYS A 34 -1.46 0.00 9.76
C LYS A 34 -2.30 -0.81 8.76
N THR A 35 -3.24 -0.16 8.07
CA THR A 35 -4.14 -0.79 7.08
C THR A 35 -3.43 -1.12 5.77
N LEU A 36 -2.32 -0.43 5.47
CA LEU A 36 -1.53 -0.57 4.25
C LEU A 36 -0.32 -1.51 4.43
N LEU A 37 0.11 -1.76 5.67
CA LEU A 37 1.34 -2.51 5.97
C LEU A 37 1.47 -3.85 5.25
N ALA A 38 0.36 -4.55 5.03
CA ALA A 38 0.36 -5.84 4.32
C ALA A 38 0.70 -5.71 2.82
N ASP A 39 0.51 -4.53 2.22
CA ASP A 39 0.80 -4.21 0.82
C ASP A 39 2.07 -3.37 0.65
N THR A 40 2.60 -2.82 1.75
CA THR A 40 3.75 -1.92 1.77
C THR A 40 5.05 -2.69 1.61
N PHE A 41 6.04 -2.06 0.97
CA PHE A 41 7.41 -2.56 0.89
C PHE A 41 8.40 -1.41 1.07
N ILE A 42 9.64 -1.77 1.42
CA ILE A 42 10.78 -0.85 1.42
C ILE A 42 11.83 -1.44 0.49
N LEU A 43 12.28 -0.65 -0.48
CA LEU A 43 13.45 -0.98 -1.27
C LEU A 43 14.67 -0.24 -0.72
N GLU A 44 15.83 -0.86 -0.88
CA GLU A 44 17.14 -0.24 -0.70
C GLU A 44 17.99 -0.50 -1.93
N ARG A 45 18.98 0.37 -2.16
CA ARG A 45 20.01 0.15 -3.18
C ARG A 45 21.08 -0.76 -2.58
N ASP A 46 21.32 -1.91 -3.21
CA ASP A 46 22.40 -2.80 -2.80
C ASP A 46 23.78 -2.30 -3.26
N THR A 47 24.84 -3.04 -2.93
CA THR A 47 26.22 -2.69 -3.32
C THR A 47 26.47 -2.73 -4.84
N ARG A 48 25.59 -3.39 -5.61
CA ARG A 48 25.62 -3.47 -7.07
C ARG A 48 24.75 -2.41 -7.73
N SER A 49 24.19 -1.49 -6.94
CA SER A 49 23.25 -0.48 -7.43
C SER A 49 21.97 -1.07 -8.00
N GLU A 50 21.53 -2.20 -7.48
CA GLU A 50 20.23 -2.80 -7.77
C GLU A 50 19.24 -2.49 -6.65
N ALA A 51 17.97 -2.30 -7.00
CA ALA A 51 16.90 -2.16 -6.03
C ALA A 51 16.53 -3.53 -5.47
N VAL A 52 16.68 -3.71 -4.15
CA VAL A 52 16.35 -4.95 -3.45
C VAL A 52 15.32 -4.68 -2.36
N PHE A 53 14.44 -5.65 -2.12
CA PHE A 53 13.47 -5.57 -1.04
C PHE A 53 14.16 -5.70 0.32
N ARG A 54 14.09 -4.64 1.13
CA ARG A 54 14.47 -4.72 2.55
C ARG A 54 13.34 -5.27 3.40
N LEU A 55 12.11 -4.92 3.03
CA LEU A 55 10.87 -5.33 3.68
C LEU A 55 9.78 -5.47 2.62
N ALA A 56 8.91 -6.45 2.80
CA ALA A 56 7.70 -6.62 2.03
C ALA A 56 6.56 -7.08 2.95
N GLY A 57 5.39 -6.46 2.77
CA GLY A 57 4.19 -6.79 3.51
C GLY A 57 3.69 -8.21 3.23
N SER A 58 2.95 -8.77 4.18
CA SER A 58 2.51 -10.16 4.12
C SER A 58 1.61 -10.49 2.93
N ARG A 59 0.76 -9.55 2.48
CA ARG A 59 -0.11 -9.76 1.32
C ARG A 59 0.70 -9.74 0.02
N LEU A 60 1.71 -8.88 -0.05
CA LEU A 60 2.64 -8.87 -1.18
C LEU A 60 3.44 -10.19 -1.26
N CYS A 61 3.98 -10.65 -0.13
CA CYS A 61 4.66 -11.95 -0.05
C CYS A 61 3.74 -13.11 -0.44
N ALA A 62 2.49 -13.11 0.06
CA ALA A 62 1.49 -14.10 -0.30
C ALA A 62 1.18 -14.09 -1.80
N ALA A 63 0.98 -12.91 -2.40
CA ALA A 63 0.73 -12.76 -3.83
C ALA A 63 1.85 -13.36 -4.70
N HIS A 64 3.11 -13.28 -4.25
CA HIS A 64 4.26 -13.88 -4.94
C HIS A 64 4.60 -15.31 -4.46
N GLY A 65 3.83 -15.86 -3.51
CA GLY A 65 4.04 -17.19 -2.94
C GLY A 65 5.39 -17.38 -2.24
N ARG A 66 6.06 -16.30 -1.82
CA ARG A 66 7.38 -16.35 -1.16
C ARG A 66 7.67 -15.07 -0.37
N GLU A 67 8.60 -15.17 0.58
CA GLU A 67 9.19 -13.99 1.20
C GLU A 67 10.01 -13.21 0.16
N LEU A 68 9.74 -11.92 0.02
CA LEU A 68 10.46 -11.06 -0.93
C LEU A 68 11.69 -10.39 -0.33
N LYS A 69 11.91 -10.46 0.98
CA LYS A 69 13.09 -9.84 1.62
C LYS A 69 14.38 -10.37 0.98
N GLY A 70 15.24 -9.45 0.54
CA GLY A 70 16.49 -9.74 -0.17
C GLY A 70 16.33 -10.03 -1.67
N PHE A 71 15.11 -10.12 -2.20
CA PHE A 71 14.91 -10.31 -3.64
C PHE A 71 15.17 -9.02 -4.43
N SER A 72 15.68 -9.19 -5.65
CA SER A 72 15.79 -8.12 -6.64
C SER A 72 14.39 -7.67 -7.08
N PHE A 73 14.12 -6.37 -6.96
CA PHE A 73 12.87 -5.78 -7.43
C PHE A 73 12.69 -5.87 -8.95
N PRO A 74 13.71 -5.57 -9.80
CA PRO A 74 13.62 -5.80 -11.24
C PRO A 74 13.30 -7.25 -11.63
N SER A 75 13.71 -8.24 -10.83
CA SER A 75 13.45 -9.65 -11.14
C SER A 75 11.97 -10.04 -11.18
N LEU A 76 11.09 -9.26 -10.55
CA LEU A 76 9.64 -9.47 -10.58
C LEU A 76 9.00 -9.17 -11.94
N TRP A 77 9.71 -8.49 -12.83
CA TRP A 77 9.20 -8.00 -14.10
C TRP A 77 9.65 -8.87 -15.26
N GLN A 78 8.83 -8.91 -16.33
CA GLN A 78 9.20 -9.53 -17.61
C GLN A 78 10.53 -8.94 -18.13
N ASP A 79 11.30 -9.74 -18.86
CA ASP A 79 12.69 -9.39 -19.25
C ASP A 79 12.82 -8.03 -19.92
N ARG A 80 11.89 -7.66 -20.80
CA ARG A 80 11.91 -6.36 -21.50
C ARG A 80 11.70 -5.15 -20.58
N ASP A 81 11.05 -5.34 -19.44
CA ASP A 81 10.72 -4.25 -18.50
C ASP A 81 11.80 -4.05 -17.43
N ARG A 82 12.61 -5.08 -17.14
CA ARG A 82 13.59 -5.06 -16.03
C ARG A 82 14.50 -3.84 -16.06
N LYS A 83 15.03 -3.49 -17.24
CA LYS A 83 15.93 -2.33 -17.42
C LYS A 83 15.19 -1.00 -17.23
N LEU A 84 13.93 -0.91 -17.65
CA LEU A 84 13.12 0.29 -17.45
C LEU A 84 12.81 0.48 -15.96
N VAL A 85 12.32 -0.57 -15.30
CA VAL A 85 11.97 -0.55 -13.88
C VAL A 85 13.18 -0.23 -13.02
N GLY A 86 14.33 -0.86 -13.29
CA GLY A 86 15.56 -0.57 -12.57
C GLY A 86 15.92 0.93 -12.64
N ARG A 87 15.83 1.54 -13.84
CA ARG A 87 16.06 2.98 -14.00
C ARG A 87 15.03 3.85 -13.28
N LEU A 88 13.76 3.45 -13.27
CA LEU A 88 12.71 4.18 -12.56
C LEU A 88 13.00 4.22 -11.06
N VAL A 89 13.36 3.08 -10.46
CA VAL A 89 13.66 3.03 -9.02
C VAL A 89 14.98 3.75 -8.70
N GLN A 90 15.99 3.66 -9.56
CA GLN A 90 17.20 4.49 -9.41
C GLN A 90 16.85 5.99 -9.45
N GLY A 91 15.97 6.39 -10.35
CA GLY A 91 15.41 7.73 -10.37
C GLY A 91 14.77 8.11 -9.04
N VAL A 92 14.00 7.24 -8.40
CA VAL A 92 13.42 7.53 -7.06
C VAL A 92 14.48 7.63 -5.97
N PHE A 93 15.58 6.87 -6.05
CA PHE A 93 16.67 6.99 -5.08
C PHE A 93 17.44 8.31 -5.22
N GLU A 94 17.61 8.81 -6.45
CA GLU A 94 18.46 9.97 -6.78
C GLU A 94 17.67 11.28 -6.85
N SER A 95 16.40 11.21 -7.24
CA SER A 95 15.51 12.34 -7.42
C SER A 95 14.29 12.17 -6.55
N SER A 96 13.76 13.28 -6.01
CA SER A 96 12.57 13.27 -5.15
C SER A 96 11.26 13.04 -5.90
N ASN A 97 11.34 12.30 -7.01
CA ASN A 97 10.24 11.97 -7.87
C ASN A 97 9.45 10.79 -7.32
N VAL A 98 8.13 10.87 -7.43
CA VAL A 98 7.22 9.78 -7.10
C VAL A 98 6.93 8.99 -8.36
N VAL A 99 6.97 7.66 -8.29
CA VAL A 99 6.66 6.80 -9.44
C VAL A 99 5.39 6.02 -9.15
N VAL A 100 4.46 6.03 -10.10
CA VAL A 100 3.23 5.23 -10.09
C VAL A 100 3.24 4.31 -11.31
N ILE A 101 3.12 3.01 -11.08
CA ILE A 101 3.12 1.99 -12.15
C ILE A 101 1.80 1.24 -12.09
N ALA A 102 1.07 1.20 -13.21
CA ALA A 102 0.02 0.21 -13.41
C ALA A 102 0.63 -0.98 -14.16
N PHE A 103 0.34 -2.20 -13.70
CA PHE A 103 0.90 -3.41 -14.28
C PHE A 103 -0.08 -4.58 -14.19
N GLU A 104 0.07 -5.53 -15.11
CA GLU A 104 -0.58 -6.84 -15.03
C GLU A 104 0.35 -7.82 -14.31
N GLY A 105 -0.15 -8.48 -13.28
CA GLY A 105 0.53 -9.62 -12.65
C GLY A 105 0.02 -10.92 -13.27
N ILE A 106 0.94 -11.75 -13.75
CA ILE A 106 0.66 -13.05 -14.35
C ILE A 106 1.00 -14.14 -13.33
N SER A 107 0.02 -14.98 -13.03
CA SER A 107 0.19 -16.11 -12.12
C SER A 107 0.88 -17.31 -12.78
N ASN A 108 1.33 -18.26 -11.97
CA ASN A 108 1.89 -19.52 -12.44
C ASN A 108 0.90 -20.28 -13.36
N SER A 109 -0.40 -20.22 -13.05
CA SER A 109 -1.46 -20.82 -13.88
C SER A 109 -1.94 -19.91 -15.02
N GLN A 110 -1.16 -18.90 -15.42
CA GLN A 110 -1.47 -17.95 -16.51
C GLN A 110 -2.75 -17.12 -16.29
N ARG A 111 -3.15 -16.88 -15.04
CA ARG A 111 -4.21 -15.92 -14.72
C ARG A 111 -3.62 -14.52 -14.65
N SER A 112 -4.36 -13.52 -15.13
CA SER A 112 -3.94 -12.12 -15.06
C SER A 112 -4.73 -11.38 -13.98
N ASN A 113 -4.06 -10.47 -13.28
CA ASN A 113 -4.71 -9.54 -12.37
C ASN A 113 -4.08 -8.14 -12.51
N PRO A 114 -4.89 -7.06 -12.62
CA PRO A 114 -4.37 -5.71 -12.64
C PRO A 114 -3.92 -5.24 -11.25
N PHE A 115 -2.82 -4.51 -11.20
CA PHE A 115 -2.25 -3.89 -9.99
C PHE A 115 -1.87 -2.43 -10.24
N GLU A 116 -1.88 -1.62 -9.17
CA GLU A 116 -1.22 -0.31 -9.12
C GLU A 116 -0.15 -0.34 -8.04
N MET A 117 1.03 0.17 -8.35
CA MET A 117 2.14 0.35 -7.42
C MET A 117 2.51 1.81 -7.34
N ILE A 118 2.83 2.28 -6.13
CA ILE A 118 3.46 3.58 -5.89
C ILE A 118 4.82 3.37 -5.24
N ILE A 119 5.79 4.20 -5.62
CA ILE A 119 7.15 4.21 -5.09
C ILE A 119 7.50 5.66 -4.74
N LEU A 120 7.89 5.88 -3.49
CA LEU A 120 8.06 7.18 -2.85
C LEU A 120 9.49 7.26 -2.30
N PRO A 121 10.24 8.35 -2.57
CA PRO A 121 11.60 8.50 -2.08
C PRO A 121 11.59 8.64 -0.56
N LEU A 122 12.61 8.07 0.11
CA LEU A 122 12.91 8.38 1.51
C LEU A 122 14.27 9.04 1.59
N GLU A 123 14.39 10.06 2.41
CA GLU A 123 15.67 10.62 2.79
C GLU A 123 16.41 9.58 3.66
N GLY A 124 17.33 8.86 3.04
CA GLY A 124 18.38 8.11 3.72
C GLY A 124 19.64 8.97 3.71
N GLY A 125 20.41 8.98 4.80
CA GLY A 125 21.77 9.54 4.75
C GLY A 125 22.55 8.92 3.58
N ALA A 126 23.58 9.63 3.09
CA ALA A 126 24.29 9.33 1.84
C ALA A 126 24.68 7.84 1.64
N ASP A 127 24.83 7.08 2.72
CA ASP A 127 25.29 5.69 2.71
C ASP A 127 24.21 4.65 2.37
N ASN A 128 22.90 4.98 2.41
CA ASN A 128 21.85 3.97 2.16
C ASN A 128 20.52 4.56 1.67
N PRO A 129 20.39 4.88 0.36
CA PRO A 129 19.16 5.38 -0.19
C PRO A 129 18.06 4.31 -0.16
N ARG A 130 16.85 4.75 0.22
CA ARG A 130 15.68 3.89 0.42
C ARG A 130 14.47 4.51 -0.23
N CYS A 131 13.51 3.67 -0.59
CA CYS A 131 12.19 4.14 -0.99
C CYS A 131 11.10 3.30 -0.33
N LEU A 132 9.96 3.93 -0.08
CA LEU A 132 8.76 3.32 0.46
C LEU A 132 7.80 3.09 -0.70
N GLY A 133 7.13 1.95 -0.74
CA GLY A 133 6.10 1.72 -1.75
C GLY A 133 4.96 0.87 -1.26
N ALA A 134 3.90 0.79 -2.04
CA ALA A 134 2.80 -0.14 -1.83
C ALA A 134 2.28 -0.67 -3.16
N VAL A 135 1.75 -1.90 -3.13
CA VAL A 135 1.11 -2.56 -4.27
C VAL A 135 -0.35 -2.83 -3.94
N SER A 136 -1.26 -2.26 -4.72
CA SER A 136 -2.69 -2.51 -4.61
C SER A 136 -3.17 -3.36 -5.77
N ALA A 137 -3.76 -4.52 -5.45
CA ALA A 137 -4.50 -5.30 -6.43
C ALA A 137 -5.79 -4.56 -6.78
N VAL A 138 -5.99 -4.26 -8.07
CA VAL A 138 -7.20 -3.56 -8.56
C VAL A 138 -8.42 -4.46 -8.41
N GLN A 139 -8.22 -5.77 -8.60
CA GLN A 139 -9.20 -6.80 -8.29
C GLN A 139 -8.65 -7.70 -7.19
N LYS A 140 -9.55 -8.31 -6.41
CA LYS A 140 -9.21 -9.26 -5.32
C LYS A 140 -9.79 -10.63 -5.62
N PRO A 141 -9.29 -11.34 -6.64
CA PRO A 141 -9.83 -12.64 -6.99
C PRO A 141 -9.48 -13.67 -5.90
N PHE A 142 -10.32 -14.71 -5.78
CA PHE A 142 -10.16 -15.76 -4.76
C PHE A 142 -8.81 -16.50 -4.83
N TRP A 143 -8.16 -16.49 -6.00
CA TRP A 143 -6.89 -17.20 -6.24
C TRP A 143 -5.66 -16.38 -5.86
N LEU A 144 -5.79 -15.05 -5.65
CA LEU A 144 -4.65 -14.20 -5.32
C LEU A 144 -4.08 -14.59 -3.95
N GLY A 145 -2.83 -15.06 -3.94
CA GLY A 145 -2.17 -15.60 -2.75
C GLY A 145 -2.17 -17.14 -2.68
N ALA A 146 -3.01 -17.82 -3.47
CA ALA A 146 -2.98 -19.27 -3.63
C ALA A 146 -2.26 -19.71 -4.92
N ASP A 147 -2.38 -18.91 -5.99
CA ASP A 147 -1.68 -19.08 -7.27
C ASP A 147 -0.67 -17.93 -7.43
N PRO A 148 0.64 -18.17 -7.20
CA PRO A 148 1.66 -17.12 -7.13
C PRO A 148 1.78 -16.31 -8.42
N ILE A 149 1.91 -14.98 -8.29
CA ILE A 149 2.34 -14.08 -9.37
C ILE A 149 3.83 -14.31 -9.64
N VAL A 150 4.13 -14.75 -10.86
CA VAL A 150 5.49 -15.12 -11.32
C VAL A 150 6.09 -14.08 -12.26
N GLU A 151 5.28 -13.21 -12.86
CA GLU A 151 5.73 -12.18 -13.79
C GLU A 151 4.85 -10.93 -13.70
N ALA A 152 5.46 -9.75 -13.68
CA ALA A 152 4.79 -8.46 -13.82
C ALA A 152 5.06 -7.84 -15.21
N ARG A 153 4.03 -7.25 -15.82
CA ARG A 153 4.10 -6.57 -17.12
C ARG A 153 3.61 -5.14 -17.00
N ILE A 154 4.45 -4.16 -17.33
CA ILE A 154 4.06 -2.75 -17.29
C ILE A 154 2.90 -2.50 -18.25
N VAL A 155 1.86 -1.84 -17.74
CA VAL A 155 0.77 -1.27 -18.54
C VAL A 155 0.97 0.22 -18.72
N SER A 156 1.33 0.94 -17.65
CA SER A 156 1.65 2.36 -17.73
C SER A 156 2.56 2.80 -16.59
N VAL A 157 3.34 3.85 -16.83
CA VAL A 157 4.20 4.49 -15.84
C VAL A 157 3.86 5.98 -15.80
N ARG A 158 3.78 6.53 -14.60
CA ARG A 158 3.66 7.97 -14.36
C ARG A 158 4.73 8.38 -13.35
N VAL A 159 5.52 9.39 -13.72
CA VAL A 159 6.41 10.08 -12.79
C VAL A 159 5.68 11.33 -12.34
N VAL A 160 5.48 11.48 -11.04
CA VAL A 160 4.75 12.57 -10.41
C VAL A 160 5.77 13.45 -9.71
N ASP A 161 5.81 14.71 -10.12
CA ASP A 161 6.50 15.76 -9.38
C ASP A 161 5.57 16.24 -8.26
N PRO A 162 5.91 15.98 -6.98
CA PRO A 162 5.04 16.32 -5.86
C PRO A 162 4.88 17.83 -5.63
N ASP A 163 5.77 18.66 -6.20
CA ASP A 163 5.78 20.12 -6.03
C ASP A 163 5.22 20.85 -7.27
N ALA A 164 5.21 20.22 -8.45
CA ALA A 164 4.51 20.73 -9.64
C ALA A 164 3.02 20.32 -9.71
N GLU A 165 2.62 19.21 -9.09
CA GLU A 165 1.22 18.75 -9.02
C GLU A 165 0.30 19.37 -7.91
N PRO A 166 0.59 20.49 -7.20
CA PRO A 166 -0.43 21.17 -6.39
C PRO A 166 -1.59 21.76 -7.20
N LEU A 167 -1.45 21.88 -8.53
CA LEU A 167 -2.45 22.52 -9.40
C LEU A 167 -3.65 21.62 -9.74
N PHE A 168 -3.50 20.29 -9.73
CA PHE A 168 -4.60 19.38 -10.09
C PHE A 168 -5.47 18.91 -8.91
N LEU A 169 -4.94 18.95 -7.68
CA LEU A 169 -5.69 18.53 -6.48
C LEU A 169 -6.60 19.63 -5.90
N LYS A 170 -6.32 20.92 -6.17
CA LYS A 170 -7.18 22.04 -5.75
C LYS A 170 -8.59 22.00 -6.38
N ASN A 171 -8.76 21.32 -7.51
CA ASN A 171 -10.04 21.19 -8.21
C ASN A 171 -10.85 19.95 -7.79
N ARG A 172 -10.40 19.18 -6.79
CA ARG A 172 -11.22 18.14 -6.19
C ARG A 172 -11.94 18.76 -4.98
N PRO A 173 -13.29 18.76 -4.92
CA PRO A 173 -13.97 19.18 -3.70
C PRO A 173 -13.45 18.32 -2.55
N ALA A 174 -13.06 18.96 -1.46
CA ALA A 174 -12.68 18.28 -0.24
C ALA A 174 -13.87 17.39 0.17
N ILE A 175 -13.67 16.08 0.14
CA ILE A 175 -14.62 15.14 0.74
C ILE A 175 -14.23 15.10 2.21
N ASP A 176 -15.07 15.69 3.07
CA ASP A 176 -14.95 15.51 4.51
C ASP A 176 -15.00 14.02 4.82
N VAL A 177 -13.85 13.46 5.14
CA VAL A 177 -13.75 12.10 5.68
C VAL A 177 -14.25 12.15 7.13
N PRO A 178 -15.33 11.42 7.47
CA PRO A 178 -15.78 11.35 8.85
C PRO A 178 -14.65 10.84 9.74
N ALA A 179 -14.49 11.45 10.91
CA ALA A 179 -13.56 10.96 11.92
C ALA A 179 -13.86 9.48 12.22
N LEU A 180 -12.83 8.63 12.12
CA LEU A 180 -12.92 7.19 12.42
C LEU A 180 -13.09 6.88 13.93
N SER A 181 -13.43 7.89 14.72
CA SER A 181 -13.81 7.71 16.12
C SER A 181 -15.20 7.08 16.15
N PRO A 182 -15.39 5.95 16.88
CA PRO A 182 -16.73 5.41 17.07
C PRO A 182 -17.57 6.47 17.78
N THR A 183 -18.48 7.11 17.05
CA THR A 183 -19.50 7.95 17.67
C THR A 183 -20.43 6.98 18.39
N GLU A 184 -20.61 7.17 19.69
CA GLU A 184 -21.48 6.39 20.54
C GLU A 184 -22.86 6.25 19.87
N LEU A 185 -23.26 5.01 19.57
CA LEU A 185 -24.57 4.73 18.99
C LEU A 185 -25.66 5.23 19.95
N PRO A 186 -26.73 5.88 19.46
CA PRO A 186 -27.86 6.25 20.30
C PRO A 186 -28.46 5.02 20.96
N SER A 187 -28.70 5.10 22.26
CA SER A 187 -29.41 4.08 23.02
C SER A 187 -30.80 3.86 22.42
N VAL A 188 -31.01 2.69 21.81
CA VAL A 188 -32.33 2.24 21.39
C VAL A 188 -33.17 2.06 22.66
N GLN A 189 -34.20 2.91 22.81
CA GLN A 189 -35.16 2.78 23.90
C GLN A 189 -35.88 1.43 23.81
N ASP A 190 -35.78 0.72 24.92
CA ASP A 190 -36.30 -0.62 25.16
C ASP A 190 -37.84 -0.61 25.04
N ARG A 191 -38.38 -1.16 23.95
CA ARG A 191 -39.79 -1.58 23.93
C ARG A 191 -39.82 -3.01 24.45
N GLY A 192 -40.26 -3.13 25.70
CA GLY A 192 -40.17 -4.33 26.52
C GLY A 192 -40.65 -5.62 25.86
N MET A 193 -39.81 -6.64 26.00
CA MET A 193 -40.24 -8.03 26.13
C MET A 193 -39.70 -8.55 27.46
N ALA A 194 -40.59 -8.99 28.34
CA ALA A 194 -40.24 -9.52 29.64
C ALA A 194 -39.41 -10.80 29.48
N GLY A 195 -38.23 -10.87 30.10
CA GLY A 195 -37.43 -12.10 30.23
C GLY A 195 -36.01 -12.08 29.65
N SER A 196 -35.49 -10.95 29.16
CA SER A 196 -34.09 -10.86 28.70
C SER A 196 -33.26 -9.92 29.57
N ARG A 197 -32.10 -10.39 30.05
CA ARG A 197 -31.14 -9.58 30.82
C ARG A 197 -29.91 -9.29 29.97
N ARG A 198 -29.51 -8.02 29.88
CA ARG A 198 -28.34 -7.59 29.10
C ARG A 198 -27.14 -7.33 30.03
N ILE A 199 -25.98 -7.89 29.70
CA ILE A 199 -24.71 -7.62 30.39
C ILE A 199 -23.69 -7.16 29.35
N ARG A 200 -23.29 -5.88 29.42
CA ARG A 200 -22.43 -5.19 28.44
C ARG A 200 -22.98 -5.32 27.01
N HIS A 201 -22.25 -5.92 26.08
CA HIS A 201 -22.66 -6.06 24.68
C HIS A 201 -23.43 -7.35 24.39
N LEU A 202 -23.74 -8.16 25.41
CA LEU A 202 -24.37 -9.47 25.25
C LEU A 202 -25.82 -9.46 25.77
N LEU A 203 -26.72 -10.06 24.99
CA LEU A 203 -28.12 -10.31 25.33
C LEU A 203 -28.26 -11.76 25.79
N VAL A 204 -28.70 -11.96 27.04
CA VAL A 204 -29.00 -13.29 27.59
C VAL A 204 -30.51 -13.50 27.54
N LEU A 205 -30.92 -14.58 26.89
CA LEU A 205 -32.31 -15.05 26.84
C LEU A 205 -32.46 -16.19 27.85
N ASP A 206 -33.42 -16.08 28.76
CA ASP A 206 -33.71 -17.18 29.68
C ASP A 206 -34.32 -18.36 28.90
N GLY A 207 -33.60 -19.48 28.88
CA GLY A 207 -33.98 -20.68 28.14
C GLY A 207 -35.19 -21.36 28.79
N GLY A 208 -36.30 -21.43 28.06
CA GLY A 208 -37.48 -22.21 28.43
C GLY A 208 -37.22 -23.71 28.28
N ARG A 209 -37.46 -24.45 29.36
CA ARG A 209 -37.60 -25.90 29.35
C ARG A 209 -39.08 -26.19 29.55
N ASP A 210 -39.74 -26.60 28.48
CA ASP A 210 -40.93 -27.47 28.47
C ASP A 210 -40.82 -28.37 27.24
#